data_AF-A0A844GQU1-F1
#
_entry.id   AF-A0A844GQU1-F1
#
_cell.length_a   1.000
_cell.length_b   1.000
_cell.length_c   1.000
_cell.angle_alpha   90.00
_cell.angle_beta   90.00
_cell.angle_gamma   90.00
#
_symmetry.space_group_name_H-M   'P 1'
#
loop_
_entity.id
_entity.type
_entity.pdbx_description
1 polymer ?
#
loop_
_entity_poly.entity_id
_entity_poly.type
_entity_poly.pdbx_seq_one_letter_code
_entity_poly.pdbx_strand_id
1 'polypeptide(L)'
;MGQKNNNRQELDINFLNTIIAALVLTILIYVLALPFQETYVGMLLLKRGFTQFLTVFCAFLVITITVDKYLKISKENKVFKKLGIPEEFSFENHQSVQLLHLQEDLSRTSTMITNRLRRVINAYINSGSRKTVTDFALDDSSFYLSASESSYAVPRILVWAIPLLGFIGTVLGISSAVNGFTGFLENTAEIDQIKEGIGTVTSGLAVAFDTTLLALLLSVVVMIPLVLIERMESNLLLATDIYINDYILPRLNEKQTGEKNDLNTEVIVNTINTTLEKKLPTKEELIKPIKEALPTPEELISPAQIYAQEAAKNLVTEFVNQFQKIYEQEQQLLNTIKEVNAVILEDRNKFIQTFGQQNDLNQSIITNIKELVDLVQKNNETNSQGLVEASQAISQQLNKAAVSLEEKVTSLEASSARIAELKSLQSNLEKIVEVLHNVGDIEKTLVNIQDKITNIQPTLQDLSKPRVIRLVEQIDN
;
A
#
# COMPACT_ATOMS: atom_id res chain seq x y z
N MET A 1 18.19 35.17 -14.11
CA MET A 1 16.96 35.25 -13.28
C MET A 1 17.32 34.77 -11.89
N GLY A 2 17.54 35.70 -10.96
CA GLY A 2 17.90 35.38 -9.58
C GLY A 2 16.72 34.72 -8.87
N GLN A 3 16.92 33.51 -8.34
CA GLN A 3 15.99 32.91 -7.40
C GLN A 3 15.86 33.87 -6.22
N LYS A 4 14.70 34.53 -6.10
CA LYS A 4 14.24 35.09 -4.84
C LYS A 4 14.14 33.90 -3.88
N ASN A 5 15.17 33.70 -3.06
CA ASN A 5 15.08 32.81 -1.91
C ASN A 5 13.93 33.32 -1.05
N ASN A 6 12.78 32.63 -1.09
CA ASN A 6 11.71 32.86 -0.14
C ASN A 6 12.27 32.48 1.24
N ASN A 7 12.65 33.48 2.04
CA ASN A 7 13.21 33.38 3.39
C ASN A 7 12.26 32.75 4.45
N ARG A 8 11.32 31.91 4.02
CA ARG A 8 10.35 31.21 4.87
C ARG A 8 10.32 29.68 4.66
N GLN A 9 11.25 29.15 3.85
CA GLN A 9 11.36 27.71 3.51
C GLN A 9 12.62 27.06 4.10
N GLU A 10 13.08 27.51 5.26
CA GLU A 10 14.39 27.12 5.83
C GLU A 10 14.45 25.62 6.18
N LEU A 11 13.30 25.06 6.58
CA LEU A 11 13.13 23.64 6.90
C LEU A 11 12.72 22.80 5.69
N ASP A 12 12.44 23.40 4.52
CA ASP A 12 12.08 22.67 3.32
C ASP A 12 13.30 21.99 2.71
N ILE A 13 13.09 20.78 2.22
CA ILE A 13 14.14 20.00 1.60
C ILE A 13 14.10 20.29 0.10
N ASN A 14 15.28 20.42 -0.52
CA ASN A 14 15.34 20.52 -1.97
C ASN A 14 15.00 19.16 -2.57
N PHE A 15 13.74 19.03 -3.00
CA PHE A 15 13.15 17.79 -3.46
C PHE A 15 13.96 17.09 -4.56
N LEU A 16 14.57 17.87 -5.46
CA LEU A 16 15.41 17.32 -6.53
C LEU A 16 16.67 16.64 -5.97
N ASN A 17 17.35 17.29 -5.02
CA ASN A 17 18.55 16.74 -4.40
C ASN A 17 18.23 15.47 -3.59
N THR A 18 17.08 15.44 -2.92
CA THR A 18 16.59 14.27 -2.19
C THR A 18 16.33 13.09 -3.12
N ILE A 19 15.68 13.32 -4.26
CA ILE A 19 15.46 12.26 -5.26
C ILE A 19 16.79 11.71 -5.77
N ILE A 20 17.72 12.58 -6.12
CA ILE A 20 19.04 12.17 -6.63
C ILE A 20 19.78 11.34 -5.57
N ALA A 21 19.81 11.81 -4.32
CA ALA A 21 20.46 11.07 -3.23
C ALA A 21 19.81 9.71 -2.97
N ALA A 22 18.48 9.64 -2.99
CA ALA A 22 17.74 8.38 -2.86
C ALA A 22 18.02 7.41 -4.02
N LEU A 23 18.11 7.93 -5.24
CA LEU A 23 18.43 7.15 -6.44
C LEU A 23 19.86 6.60 -6.35
N VAL A 24 20.83 7.41 -5.94
CA VAL A 24 22.22 6.98 -5.70
C VAL A 24 22.30 5.89 -4.63
N LEU A 25 21.61 6.06 -3.49
CA LEU A 25 21.54 5.04 -2.43
C LEU A 25 20.91 3.74 -2.93
N THR A 26 19.88 3.84 -3.76
CA THR A 26 19.23 2.68 -4.37
C THR A 26 20.20 1.95 -5.30
N ILE A 27 20.87 2.65 -6.21
CA ILE A 27 21.88 2.03 -7.10
C ILE A 27 22.99 1.40 -6.25
N LEU A 28 23.47 2.10 -5.22
CA LEU A 28 24.53 1.62 -4.34
C LEU A 28 24.15 0.30 -3.66
N ILE A 29 22.93 0.17 -3.10
CA ILE A 29 22.52 -1.07 -2.44
C ILE A 29 22.45 -2.23 -3.44
N TYR A 30 22.03 -1.98 -4.68
CA TYR A 30 21.93 -3.02 -5.70
C TYR A 30 23.30 -3.44 -6.22
N VAL A 31 24.23 -2.50 -6.39
CA VAL A 31 25.63 -2.79 -6.73
C VAL A 31 26.29 -3.60 -5.62
N LEU A 32 26.07 -3.22 -4.35
CA LEU A 32 26.57 -3.97 -3.19
C LEU A 32 25.95 -5.37 -3.06
N ALA A 33 24.72 -5.56 -3.54
CA ALA A 33 24.04 -6.85 -3.53
C ALA A 33 24.53 -7.81 -4.64
N LEU A 34 25.18 -7.32 -5.70
CA LEU A 34 25.69 -8.14 -6.81
C LEU A 34 26.59 -9.32 -6.39
N PRO A 35 27.59 -9.16 -5.48
CA PRO A 35 28.40 -10.29 -5.02
C PRO A 35 27.63 -11.29 -4.15
N PHE A 36 26.45 -10.93 -3.64
CA PHE A 36 25.66 -11.75 -2.71
C PHE A 36 24.40 -12.35 -3.36
N GLN A 37 24.39 -12.51 -4.68
CA GLN A 37 23.24 -13.01 -5.45
C GLN A 37 22.69 -14.37 -5.00
N GLU A 38 23.53 -15.22 -4.40
CA GLU A 38 23.16 -16.55 -3.90
C GLU A 38 22.60 -16.54 -2.47
N THR A 39 22.73 -15.41 -1.76
CA THR A 39 22.13 -15.27 -0.41
C THR A 39 20.64 -14.99 -0.52
N TYR A 40 19.87 -15.35 0.51
CA TYR A 40 18.43 -15.05 0.56
C TYR A 40 18.15 -13.55 0.36
N VAL A 41 18.94 -12.67 0.98
CA VAL A 41 18.81 -11.21 0.85
C VAL A 41 19.12 -10.74 -0.58
N GLY A 42 20.17 -11.27 -1.20
CA GLY A 42 20.52 -10.92 -2.58
C GLY A 42 19.46 -11.38 -3.58
N MET A 43 18.93 -12.60 -3.43
CA MET A 43 17.80 -13.08 -4.24
C MET A 43 16.56 -12.22 -4.04
N LEU A 44 16.27 -11.86 -2.78
CA LEU A 44 15.12 -11.06 -2.43
C LEU A 44 15.20 -9.64 -3.02
N LEU A 45 16.39 -9.04 -3.11
CA LEU A 45 16.56 -7.73 -3.73
C LEU A 45 16.58 -7.82 -5.27
N LEU A 46 17.36 -8.72 -5.85
CA LEU A 46 17.70 -8.71 -7.29
C LEU A 46 16.73 -9.53 -8.17
N LYS A 47 16.12 -10.60 -7.65
CA LYS A 47 15.38 -11.60 -8.47
C LYS A 47 13.85 -11.53 -8.31
N ARG A 48 13.31 -10.54 -7.58
CA ARG A 48 11.87 -10.45 -7.22
C ARG A 48 11.02 -9.49 -8.06
N GLY A 49 11.57 -8.93 -9.16
CA GLY A 49 10.82 -8.14 -10.14
C GLY A 49 10.85 -6.62 -9.90
N PHE A 50 10.11 -5.88 -10.73
CA PHE A 50 10.20 -4.41 -10.79
C PHE A 50 9.69 -3.70 -9.52
N THR A 51 8.66 -4.27 -8.87
CA THR A 51 8.03 -3.71 -7.66
C THR A 51 9.00 -3.63 -6.50
N GLN A 52 9.99 -4.52 -6.45
CA GLN A 52 11.02 -4.53 -5.43
C GLN A 52 11.93 -3.30 -5.52
N PHE A 53 12.40 -2.96 -6.73
CA PHE A 53 13.21 -1.77 -6.97
C PHE A 53 12.47 -0.50 -6.56
N LEU A 54 11.17 -0.42 -6.87
CA LEU A 54 10.36 0.74 -6.52
C LEU A 54 10.13 0.84 -5.00
N THR A 55 9.87 -0.28 -4.33
CA THR A 55 9.72 -0.36 -2.87
C THR A 55 11.00 0.12 -2.15
N VAL A 56 12.17 -0.38 -2.59
CA VAL A 56 13.47 0.00 -2.02
C VAL A 56 13.78 1.48 -2.29
N PHE A 57 13.49 1.96 -3.50
CA PHE A 57 13.65 3.37 -3.84
C PHE A 57 12.78 4.28 -2.97
N CYS A 58 11.49 3.97 -2.81
CA CYS A 58 10.58 4.71 -1.94
C CYS A 58 11.08 4.71 -0.49
N ALA A 59 11.57 3.58 0.02
CA ALA A 59 12.15 3.49 1.36
C ALA A 59 13.38 4.40 1.51
N PHE A 60 14.32 4.40 0.56
CA PHE A 60 15.48 5.29 0.60
C PHE A 60 15.11 6.77 0.44
N LEU A 61 14.05 7.08 -0.30
CA LEU A 61 13.54 8.43 -0.42
C LEU A 61 13.04 8.94 0.94
N VAL A 62 12.25 8.14 1.67
CA VAL A 62 11.81 8.46 3.04
C VAL A 62 13.00 8.57 3.99
N ILE A 63 13.98 7.66 3.92
CA ILE A 63 15.19 7.71 4.75
C ILE A 63 15.95 9.01 4.51
N THR A 64 16.15 9.39 3.25
CA THR A 64 16.89 10.62 2.90
C THR A 64 16.19 11.86 3.44
N ILE A 65 14.87 11.97 3.26
CA ILE A 65 14.05 13.05 3.83
C ILE A 65 14.21 13.10 5.36
N THR A 66 14.10 11.94 6.00
CA THR A 66 14.16 11.82 7.46
C THR A 66 15.52 12.25 8.01
N VAL A 67 16.61 11.81 7.36
CA VAL A 67 17.98 12.19 7.74
C VAL A 67 18.22 13.68 7.53
N ASP A 68 17.80 14.25 6.40
CA ASP A 68 17.95 15.67 6.12
C ASP A 68 17.20 16.52 7.15
N LYS A 69 15.94 16.17 7.46
CA LYS A 69 15.15 16.82 8.51
C LYS A 69 15.83 16.69 9.88
N TYR A 70 16.29 15.50 10.25
CA TYR A 70 16.99 15.27 11.49
C TYR A 70 18.23 16.17 11.63
N LEU A 71 19.05 16.28 10.58
CA LEU A 71 20.25 17.11 10.58
C LEU A 71 19.91 18.59 10.73
N LYS A 72 18.86 19.07 10.05
CA LYS A 72 18.38 20.45 10.17
C LYS A 72 17.86 20.75 11.57
N ILE A 73 16.93 19.94 12.08
CA ILE A 73 16.34 20.09 13.43
C ILE A 73 17.43 20.01 14.51
N SER A 74 18.41 19.12 14.36
CA SER A 74 19.52 19.00 15.31
C SER A 74 20.41 20.24 15.31
N LYS A 75 20.63 20.88 14.16
CA LYS A 75 21.34 22.17 14.07
C LYS A 75 20.53 23.28 14.74
N GLU A 76 19.23 23.37 14.45
CA GLU A 76 18.34 24.35 15.06
C GLU A 76 18.29 24.22 16.59
N ASN A 77 18.14 23.01 17.11
CA ASN A 77 18.08 22.76 18.55
C ASN A 77 19.41 23.14 19.25
N LYS A 78 20.56 22.96 18.59
CA LYS A 78 21.85 23.45 19.10
C LYS A 78 21.91 24.97 19.14
N VAL A 79 21.33 25.64 18.15
CA VAL A 79 21.25 27.11 18.11
C VAL A 79 20.29 27.60 19.18
N PHE A 80 19.11 27.01 19.32
CA PHE A 80 18.11 27.34 20.35
C PHE A 80 18.71 27.30 21.76
N LYS A 81 19.46 26.24 22.10
CA LYS A 81 20.12 26.12 23.41
C LYS A 81 21.18 27.18 23.69
N LYS A 82 21.77 27.77 22.64
CA LYS A 82 22.73 28.89 22.74
C LYS A 82 22.03 30.24 22.65
N LEU A 83 20.79 30.27 22.17
CA LEU A 83 20.00 31.46 21.95
C LEU A 83 19.33 31.84 23.28
N GLY A 84 19.98 32.75 24.01
CA GLY A 84 19.41 33.35 25.20
C GLY A 84 19.70 34.84 25.18
N ILE A 85 18.65 35.66 25.08
CA ILE A 85 18.78 37.10 25.33
C ILE A 85 18.97 37.27 26.84
N PRO A 86 20.07 37.92 27.31
CA PRO A 86 20.28 38.18 28.72
C PRO A 86 19.05 38.82 29.37
N GLU A 87 18.74 38.44 30.62
CA GLU A 87 17.59 39.02 31.37
C GLU A 87 17.71 40.53 31.55
N GLU A 88 18.93 41.06 31.54
CA GLU A 88 19.26 42.49 31.70
C GLU A 88 19.01 43.33 30.44
N PHE A 89 18.59 42.73 29.32
CA PHE A 89 18.37 43.46 28.07
C PHE A 89 17.08 44.29 28.13
N SER A 90 17.21 45.62 28.08
CA SER A 90 16.07 46.55 28.14
C SER A 90 15.37 46.69 26.79
N PHE A 91 14.07 46.41 26.78
CA PHE A 91 13.17 46.61 25.64
C PHE A 91 12.36 47.90 25.79
N GLU A 92 12.84 48.86 26.61
CA GLU A 92 12.08 50.07 26.94
C GLU A 92 11.82 51.00 25.76
N ASN A 93 12.77 51.06 24.82
CA ASN A 93 12.68 51.90 23.64
C ASN A 93 12.73 51.04 22.36
N HIS A 94 11.65 51.05 21.59
CA HIS A 94 11.54 50.29 20.34
C HIS A 94 12.55 50.70 19.25
N GLN A 95 13.21 51.85 19.39
CA GLN A 95 14.31 52.31 18.53
C GLN A 95 15.68 52.32 19.23
N SER A 96 15.85 51.55 20.31
CA SER A 96 17.14 51.49 20.98
C SER A 96 18.22 50.92 20.03
N VAL A 97 19.42 51.49 20.11
CA VAL A 97 20.61 50.99 19.37
C VAL A 97 20.91 49.54 19.75
N GLN A 98 20.56 49.13 20.98
CA GLN A 98 20.71 47.76 21.47
C GLN A 98 19.80 46.78 20.71
N LEU A 99 18.53 47.14 20.46
CA LEU A 99 17.57 46.33 19.69
C LEU A 99 18.02 46.17 18.22
N LEU A 100 18.61 47.21 17.64
CA LEU A 100 19.18 47.15 16.29
C LEU A 100 20.41 46.24 16.21
N HIS A 101 21.33 46.32 17.18
CA HIS A 101 22.47 45.40 17.25
C HIS A 101 22.04 43.95 17.49
N LEU A 102 21.03 43.72 18.33
CA LEU A 102 20.45 42.38 18.53
C LEU A 102 19.85 41.84 17.22
N GLN A 103 19.13 42.68 16.46
CA GLN A 103 18.62 42.30 15.15
C GLN A 103 19.74 41.95 14.16
N GLU A 104 20.84 42.70 14.18
CA GLU A 104 22.02 42.47 13.34
C GLU A 104 22.74 41.16 13.73
N ASP A 105 22.92 40.90 15.02
CA ASP A 105 23.52 39.66 15.52
C ASP A 105 22.66 38.43 15.17
N LEU A 106 21.33 38.56 15.29
CA LEU A 106 20.39 37.53 14.83
C LEU A 106 20.42 37.34 13.30
N SER A 107 20.88 38.33 12.54
CA SER A 107 21.03 38.23 11.08
C SER A 107 22.31 37.49 10.66
N ARG A 108 23.32 37.39 11.54
CA ARG A 108 24.58 36.69 11.26
C ARG A 108 24.42 35.17 11.19
N THR A 109 23.42 34.63 11.86
CA THR A 109 23.10 33.21 11.83
C THR A 109 21.75 33.03 11.16
N SER A 110 21.70 32.48 9.94
CA SER A 110 20.44 32.27 9.21
C SER A 110 19.81 30.94 9.59
N THR A 111 19.13 30.88 10.73
CA THR A 111 18.36 29.71 11.17
C THR A 111 16.88 30.04 11.26
N MET A 112 16.02 29.02 11.27
CA MET A 112 14.57 29.21 11.38
C MET A 112 14.23 30.04 12.62
N ILE A 113 14.79 29.66 13.78
CA ILE A 113 14.51 30.31 15.06
C ILE A 113 15.00 31.76 15.08
N THR A 114 16.24 32.01 14.65
CA THR A 114 16.83 33.36 14.62
C THR A 114 16.10 34.27 13.65
N ASN A 115 15.66 33.75 12.50
CA ASN A 115 14.83 34.51 11.56
C ASN A 115 13.43 34.82 12.10
N ARG A 116 12.81 33.90 12.84
CA ARG A 116 11.55 34.17 13.55
C ARG A 116 11.71 35.29 14.57
N LEU A 117 12.72 35.20 15.44
CA LEU A 117 13.00 36.24 16.42
C LEU A 117 13.31 37.58 15.75
N ARG A 118 14.14 37.58 14.70
CA ARG A 118 14.46 38.78 13.92
C ARG A 118 13.21 39.44 13.36
N ARG A 119 12.25 38.66 12.84
CA ARG A 119 10.99 39.19 12.31
C ARG A 119 10.10 39.76 13.41
N VAL A 120 9.97 39.07 14.55
CA VAL A 120 9.22 39.56 15.72
C VAL A 120 9.82 40.86 16.25
N ILE A 121 11.13 40.92 16.42
CA ILE A 121 11.85 42.13 16.86
C ILE A 121 11.71 43.25 15.83
N ASN A 122 11.84 42.95 14.53
CA ASN A 122 11.64 43.93 13.47
C ASN A 122 10.20 44.47 13.44
N ALA A 123 9.19 43.62 13.69
CA ALA A 123 7.80 44.06 13.84
C ALA A 123 7.65 45.01 15.03
N TYR A 124 8.36 44.76 16.14
CA TYR A 124 8.38 45.67 17.28
C TYR A 124 9.05 47.01 16.97
N ILE A 125 10.23 46.99 16.34
CA ILE A 125 10.98 48.21 15.97
C ILE A 125 10.10 49.14 15.11
N ASN A 126 9.35 48.56 14.16
CA ASN A 126 8.51 49.33 13.25
C ASN A 126 7.17 49.76 13.85
N SER A 127 6.51 48.93 14.65
CA SER A 127 5.17 49.22 15.18
C SER A 127 5.19 49.95 16.52
N GLY A 128 6.15 49.65 17.39
CA GLY A 128 6.18 50.09 18.78
C GLY A 128 5.00 49.60 19.64
N SER A 129 4.12 48.72 19.12
CA SER A 129 2.95 48.22 19.84
C SER A 129 3.13 46.75 20.17
N ARG A 130 3.05 46.41 21.47
CA ARG A 130 3.08 45.01 21.92
C ARG A 130 1.94 44.21 21.29
N LYS A 131 0.74 44.77 21.19
CA LYS A 131 -0.43 44.09 20.59
C LYS A 131 -0.16 43.66 19.15
N THR A 132 0.30 44.58 18.30
CA THR A 132 0.62 44.28 16.90
C THR A 132 1.71 43.20 16.76
N VAL A 133 2.69 43.19 17.66
CA VAL A 133 3.77 42.18 17.64
C VAL A 133 3.26 40.81 18.10
N THR A 134 2.39 40.76 19.10
CA THR A 134 1.73 39.52 19.53
C THR A 134 0.91 38.92 18.40
N ASP A 135 0.07 39.71 17.73
CA ASP A 135 -0.75 39.26 16.60
C ASP A 135 0.15 38.73 15.46
N PHE A 136 1.24 39.44 15.16
CA PHE A 136 2.23 38.98 14.19
C PHE A 136 2.94 37.67 14.60
N ALA A 137 3.29 37.51 15.87
CA ALA A 137 3.93 36.29 16.37
C ALA A 137 3.01 35.07 16.28
N LEU A 138 1.70 35.26 16.52
CA LEU A 138 0.68 34.23 16.34
C LEU A 138 0.52 33.84 14.86
N ASP A 139 0.44 34.81 13.95
CA ASP A 139 0.40 34.55 12.50
C ASP A 139 1.66 33.79 12.05
N ASP A 140 2.84 34.23 12.46
CA ASP A 140 4.12 33.56 12.14
C ASP A 140 4.15 32.12 12.70
N SER A 141 3.70 31.88 13.94
CA SER A 141 3.58 30.52 14.50
C SER A 141 2.69 29.62 13.65
N SER A 142 1.47 30.08 13.32
CA SER A 142 0.53 29.30 12.51
C SER A 142 1.09 28.99 11.12
N PHE A 143 1.80 29.93 10.50
CA PHE A 143 2.48 29.73 9.22
C PHE A 143 3.52 28.60 9.29
N TYR A 144 4.40 28.58 10.30
CA TYR A 144 5.43 27.54 10.41
C TYR A 144 4.84 26.17 10.74
N LEU A 145 3.74 26.12 11.49
CA LEU A 145 3.02 24.88 11.76
C LEU A 145 2.46 24.30 10.45
N SER A 146 1.75 25.10 9.64
CA SER A 146 1.22 24.66 8.35
C SER A 146 2.32 24.30 7.35
N ALA A 147 3.44 25.03 7.34
CA ALA A 147 4.60 24.71 6.50
C ALA A 147 5.23 23.36 6.89
N SER A 148 5.39 23.11 8.20
CA SER A 148 5.87 21.83 8.72
C SER A 148 4.95 20.68 8.28
N GLU A 149 3.64 20.80 8.50
CA GLU A 149 2.65 19.79 8.08
C GLU A 149 2.72 19.51 6.58
N SER A 150 2.81 20.56 5.76
CA SER A 150 2.96 20.43 4.31
C SER A 150 4.23 19.67 3.92
N SER A 151 5.35 19.95 4.58
CA SER A 151 6.64 19.30 4.30
C SER A 151 6.65 17.79 4.59
N TYR A 152 5.81 17.31 5.53
CA TYR A 152 5.66 15.89 5.84
C TYR A 152 4.59 15.17 5.00
N ALA A 153 3.83 15.87 4.17
CA ALA A 153 2.78 15.24 3.35
C ALA A 153 3.36 14.17 2.40
N VAL A 154 4.42 14.51 1.66
CA VAL A 154 5.07 13.59 0.71
C VAL A 154 5.65 12.34 1.38
N PRO A 155 6.50 12.43 2.42
CA PRO A 155 7.04 11.22 3.06
C PRO A 155 5.94 10.36 3.69
N ARG A 156 4.86 10.92 4.24
CA ARG A 156 3.72 10.13 4.75
C ARG A 156 3.04 9.33 3.63
N ILE A 157 2.82 9.94 2.48
CA ILE A 157 2.25 9.25 1.31
C ILE A 157 3.18 8.12 0.84
N LEU A 158 4.49 8.35 0.84
CA LEU A 158 5.46 7.32 0.45
C LEU A 158 5.47 6.15 1.43
N VAL A 159 5.42 6.40 2.74
CA VAL A 159 5.30 5.32 3.74
C VAL A 159 4.04 4.51 3.54
N TRP A 160 2.92 5.16 3.21
CA TRP A 160 1.67 4.46 2.86
C TRP A 160 1.76 3.66 1.55
N ALA A 161 2.50 4.16 0.56
CA ALA A 161 2.66 3.51 -0.73
C ALA A 161 3.54 2.24 -0.68
N ILE A 162 4.51 2.16 0.23
CA ILE A 162 5.43 1.02 0.35
C ILE A 162 4.67 -0.32 0.53
N PRO A 163 3.76 -0.49 1.51
CA PRO A 163 2.94 -1.70 1.64
C PRO A 163 2.09 -2.01 0.42
N LEU A 164 1.52 -0.97 -0.21
CA LEU A 164 0.71 -1.12 -1.42
C LEU A 164 1.54 -1.70 -2.57
N LEU A 165 2.78 -1.25 -2.74
CA LEU A 165 3.72 -1.79 -3.73
C LEU A 165 4.07 -3.25 -3.46
N GLY A 166 4.23 -3.63 -2.18
CA GLY A 166 4.39 -5.03 -1.76
C GLY A 166 3.18 -5.89 -2.15
N PHE A 167 1.98 -5.40 -1.84
CA PHE A 167 0.73 -6.08 -2.22
C PHE A 167 0.61 -6.24 -3.74
N ILE A 168 0.91 -5.19 -4.52
CA ILE A 168 0.94 -5.27 -5.99
C ILE A 168 1.95 -6.34 -6.45
N GLY A 169 3.15 -6.37 -5.85
CA GLY A 169 4.15 -7.40 -6.12
C GLY A 169 3.63 -8.81 -5.86
N THR A 170 2.87 -8.99 -4.78
CA THR A 170 2.26 -10.28 -4.43
C THR A 170 1.15 -10.68 -5.40
N VAL A 171 0.27 -9.76 -5.78
CA VAL A 171 -0.78 -10.03 -6.77
C VAL A 171 -0.16 -10.44 -8.10
N LEU A 172 0.90 -9.76 -8.55
CA LEU A 172 1.63 -10.12 -9.76
C LEU A 172 2.31 -11.49 -9.65
N GLY A 173 2.95 -11.78 -8.51
CA GLY A 173 3.60 -13.07 -8.26
C GLY A 173 2.61 -14.24 -8.23
N ILE A 174 1.48 -14.08 -7.54
CA ILE A 174 0.40 -15.09 -7.51
C ILE A 174 -0.21 -15.27 -8.88
N SER A 175 -0.51 -14.18 -9.60
CA SER A 175 -1.07 -14.26 -10.95
C SER A 175 -0.15 -14.98 -11.92
N SER A 176 1.16 -14.71 -11.87
CA SER A 176 2.15 -15.42 -12.68
C SER A 176 2.25 -16.90 -12.31
N ALA A 177 2.17 -17.24 -11.02
CA ALA A 177 2.21 -18.62 -10.55
C ALA A 177 1.00 -19.41 -11.05
N VAL A 178 -0.21 -18.85 -10.91
CA VAL A 178 -1.47 -19.47 -11.36
C VAL A 178 -1.51 -19.64 -12.88
N ASN A 179 -1.12 -18.60 -13.64
CA ASN A 179 -1.09 -18.70 -15.10
C ASN A 179 -0.11 -19.76 -15.60
N GLY A 180 1.06 -19.89 -14.94
CA GLY A 180 2.01 -20.95 -15.23
C GLY A 180 1.39 -22.33 -15.05
N PHE A 181 0.67 -22.54 -13.94
CA PHE A 181 0.00 -23.81 -13.65
C PHE A 181 -1.06 -24.20 -14.69
N THR A 182 -1.94 -23.27 -15.07
CA THR A 182 -3.00 -23.54 -16.04
C THR A 182 -2.42 -23.92 -17.40
N GLY A 183 -1.38 -23.22 -17.86
CA GLY A 183 -0.67 -23.57 -19.10
C GLY A 183 0.02 -24.95 -19.04
N PHE A 184 0.51 -25.36 -17.86
CA PHE A 184 1.05 -26.72 -17.67
C PHE A 184 -0.04 -27.80 -17.75
N LEU A 185 -1.22 -27.58 -17.15
CA LEU A 185 -2.32 -28.54 -17.18
C LEU A 185 -2.91 -28.76 -18.59
N GLU A 186 -2.89 -27.74 -19.44
CA GLU A 186 -3.40 -27.84 -20.82
C GLU A 186 -2.48 -28.64 -21.76
N ASN A 187 -1.18 -28.73 -21.46
CA ASN A 187 -0.18 -29.30 -22.36
C ASN A 187 0.35 -30.69 -21.96
N THR A 188 -0.18 -31.31 -20.90
CA THR A 188 0.53 -32.41 -20.21
C THR A 188 -0.36 -33.63 -19.92
N ALA A 189 0.11 -34.83 -20.31
CA ALA A 189 -0.52 -36.12 -19.99
C ALA A 189 0.28 -36.98 -18.98
N GLU A 190 1.45 -36.50 -18.52
CA GLU A 190 2.38 -37.24 -17.66
C GLU A 190 2.44 -36.69 -16.23
N ILE A 191 2.44 -37.60 -15.24
CA ILE A 191 2.40 -37.28 -13.81
C ILE A 191 3.67 -36.54 -13.32
N ASP A 192 4.84 -36.83 -13.88
CA ASP A 192 6.10 -36.19 -13.48
C ASP A 192 6.15 -34.69 -13.81
N GLN A 193 5.52 -34.29 -14.92
CA GLN A 193 5.40 -32.90 -15.34
C GLN A 193 4.40 -32.12 -14.46
N ILE A 194 3.38 -32.80 -13.91
CA ILE A 194 2.46 -32.20 -12.91
C ILE A 194 3.22 -31.87 -11.61
N LYS A 195 4.14 -32.74 -11.17
CA LYS A 195 4.98 -32.49 -9.99
C LYS A 195 5.87 -31.27 -10.17
N GLU A 196 6.43 -31.09 -11.36
CA GLU A 196 7.23 -29.91 -11.72
C GLU A 196 6.38 -28.62 -11.78
N GLY A 197 5.15 -28.72 -12.30
CA GLY A 197 4.17 -27.63 -12.28
C GLY A 197 3.85 -27.16 -10.87
N ILE A 198 3.58 -28.07 -9.93
CA ILE A 198 3.32 -27.74 -8.51
C ILE A 198 4.53 -27.08 -7.86
N GLY A 199 5.75 -27.56 -8.15
CA GLY A 199 6.99 -26.96 -7.66
C GLY A 199 7.15 -25.50 -8.14
N THR A 200 6.87 -25.25 -9.41
CA THR A 200 6.92 -23.92 -10.02
C THR A 200 5.91 -22.95 -9.38
N VAL A 201 4.67 -23.41 -9.16
CA VAL A 201 3.62 -22.61 -8.49
C VAL A 201 4.01 -22.28 -7.05
N THR A 202 4.50 -23.28 -6.31
CA THR A 202 4.88 -23.12 -4.90
C THR A 202 6.05 -22.12 -4.77
N SER A 203 7.02 -22.19 -5.69
CA SER A 203 8.11 -21.21 -5.78
C SER A 203 7.59 -19.81 -6.10
N GLY A 204 6.72 -19.66 -7.11
CA GLY A 204 6.10 -18.38 -7.48
C GLY A 204 5.28 -17.74 -6.34
N LEU A 205 4.58 -18.56 -5.56
CA LEU A 205 3.86 -18.11 -4.37
C LEU A 205 4.83 -17.66 -3.25
N ALA A 206 5.93 -18.38 -3.04
CA ALA A 206 6.96 -17.97 -2.08
C ALA A 206 7.62 -16.64 -2.47
N VAL A 207 7.91 -16.44 -3.77
CA VAL A 207 8.39 -15.16 -4.32
C VAL A 207 7.41 -14.04 -3.99
N ALA A 208 6.11 -14.27 -4.20
CA ALA A 208 5.06 -13.31 -3.93
C ALA A 208 5.05 -12.89 -2.44
N PHE A 209 5.07 -13.86 -1.52
CA PHE A 209 5.12 -13.55 -0.09
C PHE A 209 6.39 -12.80 0.33
N ASP A 210 7.55 -13.14 -0.21
CA ASP A 210 8.81 -12.42 0.06
C ASP A 210 8.71 -10.93 -0.31
N THR A 211 8.04 -10.59 -1.42
CA THR A 211 7.88 -9.18 -1.84
C THR A 211 7.05 -8.37 -0.84
N THR A 212 5.96 -8.94 -0.32
CA THR A 212 5.16 -8.28 0.72
C THR A 212 5.92 -8.21 2.04
N LEU A 213 6.62 -9.28 2.43
CA LEU A 213 7.40 -9.31 3.66
C LEU A 213 8.43 -8.18 3.69
N LEU A 214 9.19 -7.99 2.59
CA LEU A 214 10.15 -6.89 2.51
C LEU A 214 9.46 -5.53 2.60
N ALA A 215 8.38 -5.33 1.84
CA ALA A 215 7.68 -4.05 1.83
C ALA A 215 7.17 -3.67 3.22
N LEU A 216 6.55 -4.61 3.94
CA LEU A 216 6.08 -4.37 5.30
C LEU A 216 7.24 -4.09 6.27
N LEU A 217 8.33 -4.86 6.18
CA LEU A 217 9.51 -4.65 7.01
C LEU A 217 10.09 -3.26 6.79
N LEU A 218 10.33 -2.88 5.52
CA LEU A 218 10.85 -1.57 5.16
C LEU A 218 9.90 -0.46 5.62
N SER A 219 8.59 -0.63 5.40
CA SER A 219 7.57 0.34 5.82
C SER A 219 7.65 0.63 7.32
N VAL A 220 7.72 -0.40 8.15
CA VAL A 220 7.82 -0.24 9.61
C VAL A 220 9.13 0.44 10.00
N VAL A 221 10.24 0.01 9.39
CA VAL A 221 11.58 0.55 9.66
C VAL A 221 11.69 2.03 9.29
N VAL A 222 11.03 2.49 8.23
CA VAL A 222 11.07 3.92 7.82
C VAL A 222 10.01 4.77 8.53
N MET A 223 8.85 4.19 8.88
CA MET A 223 7.75 4.90 9.54
C MET A 223 8.16 5.42 10.93
N ILE A 224 8.80 4.58 11.74
CA ILE A 224 9.12 4.92 13.14
C ILE A 224 10.07 6.13 13.22
N PRO A 225 11.22 6.16 12.53
CA PRO A 225 12.08 7.33 12.51
C PRO A 225 11.37 8.59 11.99
N LEU A 226 10.57 8.47 10.93
CA LEU A 226 9.84 9.61 10.36
C LEU A 226 8.94 10.27 11.40
N VAL A 227 8.12 9.49 12.11
CA VAL A 227 7.22 10.00 13.17
C VAL A 227 8.01 10.64 14.33
N LEU A 228 9.15 10.07 14.70
CA LEU A 228 10.01 10.65 15.73
C LEU A 228 10.56 12.01 15.31
N ILE A 229 11.04 12.14 14.07
CA ILE A 229 11.56 13.40 13.53
C ILE A 229 10.46 14.46 13.41
N GLU A 230 9.27 14.06 12.96
CA GLU A 230 8.10 14.94 12.92
C GLU A 230 7.76 15.47 14.32
N ARG A 231 7.75 14.60 15.33
CA ARG A 231 7.54 15.00 16.73
C ARG A 231 8.64 15.93 17.24
N MET A 232 9.90 15.69 16.86
CA MET A 232 11.02 16.57 17.22
C MET A 232 10.87 17.96 16.59
N GLU A 233 10.41 18.06 15.34
CA GLU A 233 10.12 19.34 14.67
C GLU A 233 9.00 20.08 15.38
N SER A 234 7.88 19.41 15.66
CA SER A 234 6.74 20.01 16.39
C SER A 234 7.14 20.52 17.78
N ASN A 235 7.96 19.76 18.52
CA ASN A 235 8.48 20.19 19.82
C ASN A 235 9.40 21.41 19.70
N LEU A 236 10.21 21.50 18.65
CA LEU A 236 11.09 22.64 18.40
C LEU A 236 10.29 23.91 18.06
N LEU A 237 9.25 23.78 17.22
CA LEU A 237 8.33 24.87 16.91
C LEU A 237 7.63 25.38 18.17
N LEU A 238 7.07 24.46 18.96
CA LEU A 238 6.41 24.78 20.23
C LEU A 238 7.37 25.42 21.23
N ALA A 239 8.60 24.90 21.38
CA ALA A 239 9.60 25.51 22.26
C ALA A 239 9.97 26.93 21.82
N THR A 240 10.02 27.17 20.51
CA THR A 240 10.24 28.51 19.95
C THR A 240 9.07 29.44 20.25
N ASP A 241 7.84 28.96 20.14
CA ASP A 241 6.62 29.74 20.43
C ASP A 241 6.52 30.08 21.91
N ILE A 242 6.80 29.12 22.79
CA ILE A 242 6.90 29.36 24.24
C ILE A 242 7.97 30.40 24.52
N TYR A 243 9.15 30.29 23.90
CA TYR A 243 10.23 31.26 24.11
C TYR A 243 9.80 32.69 23.72
N ILE A 244 9.16 32.85 22.56
CA ILE A 244 8.67 34.15 22.12
C ILE A 244 7.58 34.68 23.07
N ASN A 245 6.58 33.88 23.40
CA ASN A 245 5.44 34.31 24.20
C ASN A 245 5.77 34.58 25.67
N ASP A 246 6.63 33.75 26.28
CA ASP A 246 6.90 33.82 27.72
C ASP A 246 8.11 34.71 28.05
N TYR A 247 9.11 34.79 27.15
CA TYR A 247 10.35 35.53 27.42
C TYR A 247 10.48 36.81 26.61
N ILE A 248 9.95 36.89 25.38
CA ILE A 248 10.13 38.07 24.52
C ILE A 248 8.96 39.05 24.65
N LEU A 249 7.74 38.60 24.35
CA LEU A 249 6.54 39.45 24.32
C LEU A 249 6.28 40.21 25.63
N PRO A 250 6.48 39.64 26.83
CA PRO A 250 6.22 40.35 28.08
C PRO A 250 7.20 41.49 28.35
N ARG A 251 8.39 41.45 27.73
CA ARG A 251 9.41 42.50 27.86
C ARG A 251 9.14 43.69 26.93
N LEU A 252 8.31 43.52 25.90
CA LEU A 252 8.01 44.58 24.94
C LEU A 252 7.12 45.66 25.58
N ASN A 253 7.60 46.90 25.61
CA ASN A 253 6.80 48.02 26.09
C ASN A 253 5.83 48.50 25.00
N GLU A 254 4.65 48.91 25.43
CA GLU A 254 3.71 49.61 24.56
C GLU A 254 4.22 51.05 24.37
N LYS A 255 4.23 51.54 23.13
CA LYS A 255 4.52 52.94 22.84
C LYS A 255 3.61 53.79 23.72
N GLN A 256 4.20 54.44 24.72
CA GLN A 256 3.54 55.52 25.46
C GLN A 256 3.33 56.65 24.45
N THR A 257 2.22 56.57 23.74
CA THR A 257 1.66 57.74 23.07
C THR A 257 1.34 58.67 24.21
N GLY A 258 2.11 59.74 24.36
CA GLY A 258 1.97 60.70 25.43
C GLY A 258 0.64 61.44 25.34
N GLU A 259 -0.45 60.78 25.71
CA GLU A 259 -1.51 61.43 26.48
C GLU A 259 -1.17 61.17 27.94
N LYS A 260 -0.26 62.01 28.45
CA LYS A 260 -0.28 62.31 29.87
C LYS A 260 -1.65 62.89 30.17
N ASN A 261 -2.54 62.08 30.73
CA ASN A 261 -3.62 62.57 31.57
C ASN A 261 -3.01 63.14 32.86
N ASP A 262 -2.24 64.23 32.73
CA ASP A 262 -1.94 65.14 33.83
C ASP A 262 -3.15 66.08 34.01
N LEU A 263 -4.31 65.51 34.32
CA LEU A 263 -5.37 66.27 34.97
C LEU A 263 -5.07 66.29 36.47
N ASN A 264 -4.05 67.06 36.85
CA ASN A 264 -3.86 67.46 38.24
C ASN A 264 -5.00 68.45 38.58
N THR A 265 -6.07 67.92 39.15
CA THR A 265 -7.22 68.67 39.68
C THR A 265 -6.78 69.83 40.59
N GLU A 266 -5.61 69.71 41.24
CA GLU A 266 -5.01 70.73 42.11
C GLU A 266 -4.52 71.99 41.37
N VAL A 267 -4.02 71.88 40.14
CA VAL A 267 -3.54 73.03 39.35
C VAL A 267 -4.72 73.81 38.77
N ILE A 268 -5.79 73.11 38.38
CA ILE A 268 -7.03 73.73 37.88
C ILE A 268 -7.75 74.47 39.02
N VAL A 269 -7.85 73.88 40.21
CA VAL A 269 -8.46 74.54 41.38
C VAL A 269 -7.65 75.75 41.83
N ASN A 270 -6.31 75.67 41.84
CA ASN A 270 -5.47 76.83 42.21
C ASN A 270 -5.52 77.95 41.17
N THR A 271 -5.63 77.64 39.88
CA THR A 271 -5.76 78.64 38.80
C THR A 271 -7.13 79.30 38.80
N ILE A 272 -8.19 78.55 39.14
CA ILE A 272 -9.56 79.07 39.28
C ILE A 272 -9.64 80.00 40.51
N ASN A 273 -9.07 79.60 41.65
CA ASN A 273 -9.11 80.41 42.88
C ASN A 273 -8.29 81.71 42.75
N THR A 274 -7.10 81.66 42.13
CA THR A 274 -6.30 82.90 41.90
C THR A 274 -6.89 83.83 40.84
N THR A 275 -7.74 83.32 39.94
CA THR A 275 -8.44 84.15 38.94
C THR A 275 -9.72 84.78 39.50
N LEU A 276 -10.38 84.12 40.46
CA LEU A 276 -11.59 84.62 41.11
C LEU A 276 -11.31 85.71 42.17
N GLU A 277 -10.19 85.66 42.88
CA GLU A 277 -9.83 86.69 43.87
C GLU A 277 -9.34 88.02 43.26
N LYS A 278 -8.91 88.02 41.98
CA LYS A 278 -8.26 89.20 41.35
C LYS A 278 -9.19 90.12 40.55
N LYS A 279 -10.51 89.86 40.48
CA LYS A 279 -11.44 90.62 39.63
C LYS A 279 -12.86 90.84 40.17
N LEU A 280 -13.04 90.99 41.49
CA LEU A 280 -14.27 91.61 42.00
C LEU A 280 -13.95 92.70 43.04
N PRO A 281 -14.02 93.98 42.66
CA PRO A 281 -14.25 95.06 43.62
C PRO A 281 -15.67 94.97 44.21
N THR A 282 -15.77 95.45 45.44
CA THR A 282 -16.88 95.34 46.38
C THR A 282 -18.16 96.08 45.96
N LYS A 283 -19.29 95.59 46.49
CA LYS A 283 -20.69 95.75 46.09
C LYS A 283 -21.31 97.16 46.12
N GLU A 284 -20.58 98.25 46.38
CA GLU A 284 -21.16 99.56 46.72
C GLU A 284 -20.84 100.75 45.79
N GLU A 285 -20.01 100.60 44.76
CA GLU A 285 -19.74 101.70 43.80
C GLU A 285 -20.43 101.56 42.43
N LEU A 286 -21.25 100.51 42.21
CA LEU A 286 -21.85 100.20 40.91
C LEU A 286 -23.15 100.97 40.56
N ILE A 287 -23.56 102.00 41.32
CA ILE A 287 -24.88 102.64 41.15
C ILE A 287 -24.81 104.07 40.56
N LYS A 288 -23.93 104.38 39.61
CA LYS A 288 -24.00 105.70 38.96
C LYS A 288 -23.73 105.84 37.46
N PRO A 289 -22.99 104.95 36.76
CA PRO A 289 -22.77 105.12 35.32
C PRO A 289 -23.57 104.14 34.42
N ILE A 290 -24.51 103.35 34.95
CA ILE A 290 -25.33 102.38 34.16
C ILE A 290 -26.53 103.09 33.50
N LYS A 291 -26.33 104.14 32.70
CA LYS A 291 -27.49 104.75 32.01
C LYS A 291 -27.31 105.21 30.57
N GLU A 292 -26.10 105.26 30.00
CA GLU A 292 -25.95 105.95 28.70
C GLU A 292 -25.21 105.22 27.58
N ALA A 293 -24.70 104.00 27.77
CA ALA A 293 -24.13 103.27 26.63
C ALA A 293 -24.21 101.76 26.83
N LEU A 294 -25.13 101.09 26.12
CA LEU A 294 -24.96 99.80 25.43
C LEU A 294 -26.36 99.29 24.96
N PRO A 295 -26.51 98.86 23.69
CA PRO A 295 -27.72 98.18 23.20
C PRO A 295 -27.82 96.72 23.68
N THR A 296 -29.00 96.11 23.47
CA THR A 296 -29.60 95.01 24.24
C THR A 296 -29.09 93.57 23.96
N PRO A 297 -29.20 92.64 24.94
CA PRO A 297 -28.66 91.25 24.90
C PRO A 297 -29.47 90.18 24.14
N GLU A 298 -30.29 90.50 23.13
CA GLU A 298 -31.22 89.52 22.53
C GLU A 298 -30.74 88.85 21.23
N GLU A 299 -29.59 89.22 20.66
CA GLU A 299 -29.12 88.68 19.36
C GLU A 299 -28.03 87.58 19.41
N LEU A 300 -27.54 87.18 20.59
CA LEU A 300 -26.37 86.28 20.69
C LEU A 300 -26.62 84.90 21.36
N ILE A 301 -27.82 84.61 21.87
CA ILE A 301 -28.08 83.38 22.66
C ILE A 301 -28.78 82.27 21.84
N SER A 302 -29.44 82.60 20.72
CA SER A 302 -30.26 81.66 19.94
C SER A 302 -29.50 80.61 19.13
N PRO A 303 -28.32 80.85 18.50
CA PRO A 303 -27.67 79.82 17.67
C PRO A 303 -26.97 78.72 18.48
N ALA A 304 -26.33 79.07 19.60
CA ALA A 304 -25.47 78.14 20.35
C ALA A 304 -26.25 77.01 21.05
N GLN A 305 -27.48 77.28 21.51
CA GLN A 305 -28.35 76.26 22.08
C GLN A 305 -28.86 75.28 21.01
N ILE A 306 -29.17 75.77 19.80
CA ILE A 306 -29.62 74.93 18.68
C ILE A 306 -28.52 73.95 18.26
N TYR A 307 -27.28 74.43 18.08
CA TYR A 307 -26.15 73.56 17.72
C TYR A 307 -25.84 72.51 18.79
N ALA A 308 -25.88 72.85 20.08
CA ALA A 308 -25.65 71.89 21.16
C ALA A 308 -26.75 70.83 21.24
N GLN A 309 -28.01 71.23 21.01
CA GLN A 309 -29.15 70.32 21.04
C GLN A 309 -29.17 69.38 19.82
N GLU A 310 -28.76 69.88 18.65
CA GLU A 310 -28.65 69.10 17.41
C GLU A 310 -27.45 68.15 17.44
N ALA A 311 -26.30 68.56 17.98
CA ALA A 311 -25.15 67.69 18.21
C ALA A 311 -25.47 66.55 19.20
N ALA A 312 -26.14 66.85 20.32
CA ALA A 312 -26.58 65.84 21.27
C ALA A 312 -27.58 64.86 20.66
N LYS A 313 -28.54 65.36 19.87
CA LYS A 313 -29.50 64.52 19.14
C LYS A 313 -28.82 63.61 18.13
N ASN A 314 -27.85 64.11 17.37
CA ASN A 314 -27.11 63.31 16.39
C ASN A 314 -26.27 62.23 17.06
N LEU A 315 -25.59 62.55 18.15
CA LEU A 315 -24.75 61.59 18.88
C LEU A 315 -25.59 60.47 19.52
N VAL A 316 -26.73 60.80 20.14
CA VAL A 316 -27.68 59.79 20.63
C VAL A 316 -28.23 58.94 19.49
N THR A 317 -28.59 59.55 18.36
CA THR A 317 -29.12 58.82 17.19
C THR A 317 -28.08 57.85 16.61
N GLU A 318 -26.83 58.29 16.51
CA GLU A 318 -25.73 57.48 15.98
C GLU A 318 -25.33 56.37 16.95
N PHE A 319 -25.31 56.65 18.25
CA PHE A 319 -25.10 55.64 19.30
C PHE A 319 -26.18 54.56 19.28
N VAL A 320 -27.47 54.94 19.19
CA VAL A 320 -28.58 54.00 19.10
C VAL A 320 -28.49 53.15 17.83
N ASN A 321 -28.14 53.75 16.68
CA ASN A 321 -27.96 53.02 15.43
C ASN A 321 -26.79 52.03 15.47
N GLN A 322 -25.66 52.41 16.09
CA GLN A 322 -24.51 51.52 16.27
C GLN A 322 -24.86 50.36 17.22
N PHE A 323 -25.59 50.65 18.30
CA PHE A 323 -26.03 49.63 19.25
C PHE A 323 -27.03 48.65 18.62
N GLN A 324 -27.95 49.15 17.79
CA GLN A 324 -28.89 48.33 17.02
C GLN A 324 -28.14 47.37 16.05
N LYS A 325 -27.11 47.88 15.36
CA LYS A 325 -26.26 47.06 14.47
C LYS A 325 -25.52 45.96 15.23
N ILE A 326 -25.00 46.25 16.41
CA ILE A 326 -24.32 45.25 17.25
C ILE A 326 -25.32 44.15 17.66
N TYR A 327 -26.53 44.53 18.07
CA TYR A 327 -27.58 43.57 18.41
C TYR A 327 -28.01 42.72 17.21
N GLU A 328 -28.13 43.31 16.02
CA GLU A 328 -28.42 42.58 14.78
C GLU A 328 -27.30 41.58 14.42
N GLN A 329 -26.03 41.99 14.57
CA GLN A 329 -24.88 41.12 14.32
C GLN A 329 -24.81 39.96 15.33
N GLU A 330 -25.12 40.20 16.60
CA GLU A 330 -25.17 39.17 17.64
C GLU A 330 -26.27 38.14 17.33
N GLN A 331 -27.45 38.58 16.91
CA GLN A 331 -28.54 37.69 16.49
C GLN A 331 -28.19 36.91 15.22
N GLN A 332 -27.50 37.53 14.27
CA GLN A 332 -27.03 36.87 13.07
C GLN A 332 -26.00 35.78 13.41
N LEU A 333 -25.04 36.07 14.28
CA LEU A 333 -24.05 35.10 14.77
C LEU A 333 -24.71 33.93 15.49
N LEU A 334 -25.69 34.19 16.36
CA LEU A 334 -26.46 33.13 17.04
C LEU A 334 -27.22 32.24 16.05
N ASN A 335 -27.78 32.82 14.99
CA ASN A 335 -28.46 32.05 13.94
C ASN A 335 -27.47 31.22 13.13
N THR A 336 -26.31 31.76 12.76
CA THR A 336 -25.25 31.00 12.08
C THR A 336 -24.73 29.85 12.95
N ILE A 337 -24.54 30.06 14.26
CA ILE A 337 -24.14 29.00 15.19
C ILE A 337 -25.20 27.90 15.28
N LYS A 338 -26.49 28.25 15.28
CA LYS A 338 -27.58 27.26 15.27
C LYS A 338 -27.61 26.46 13.97
N GLU A 339 -27.43 27.13 12.83
CA GLU A 339 -27.39 26.49 11.51
C GLU A 339 -26.19 25.54 11.39
N VAL A 340 -24.99 25.98 11.80
CA VAL A 340 -23.80 25.13 11.82
C VAL A 340 -23.99 23.90 12.71
N ASN A 341 -24.58 24.07 13.90
CA ASN A 341 -24.88 22.94 14.78
C ASN A 341 -25.90 21.97 14.16
N ALA A 342 -26.90 22.47 13.44
CA ALA A 342 -27.88 21.62 12.75
C ALA A 342 -27.21 20.80 11.62
N VAL A 343 -26.34 21.44 10.83
CA VAL A 343 -25.57 20.76 9.77
C VAL A 343 -24.64 19.70 10.37
N ILE A 344 -23.93 20.01 11.45
CA ILE A 344 -23.05 19.03 12.14
C ILE A 344 -23.85 17.82 12.64
N LEU A 345 -25.04 18.03 13.19
CA LEU A 345 -25.91 16.93 13.64
C LEU A 345 -26.44 16.10 12.46
N GLU A 346 -26.80 16.74 11.35
CA GLU A 346 -27.23 16.06 10.13
C GLU A 346 -26.09 15.22 9.52
N ASP A 347 -24.90 15.79 9.38
CA ASP A 347 -23.72 15.10 8.85
C ASP A 347 -23.31 13.94 9.75
N ARG A 348 -23.37 14.11 11.07
CA ARG A 348 -23.12 13.01 12.01
C ARG A 348 -24.12 11.87 11.82
N ASN A 349 -25.40 12.18 11.63
CA ASN A 349 -26.42 11.16 11.40
C ASN A 349 -26.24 10.46 10.04
N LYS A 350 -25.94 11.20 8.97
CA LYS A 350 -25.60 10.63 7.66
C LYS A 350 -24.38 9.72 7.76
N PHE A 351 -23.33 10.16 8.44
CA PHE A 351 -22.13 9.37 8.66
C PHE A 351 -22.44 8.06 9.41
N ILE A 352 -23.20 8.11 10.50
CA ILE A 352 -23.62 6.91 11.25
C ILE A 352 -24.42 5.96 10.34
N GLN A 353 -25.32 6.49 9.53
CA GLN A 353 -26.16 5.69 8.63
C GLN A 353 -25.33 5.04 7.50
N THR A 354 -24.43 5.80 6.86
CA THR A 354 -23.54 5.28 5.82
C THR A 354 -22.57 4.25 6.40
N PHE A 355 -22.00 4.51 7.58
CA PHE A 355 -21.11 3.58 8.25
C PHE A 355 -21.83 2.29 8.67
N GLY A 356 -23.07 2.40 9.17
CA GLY A 356 -23.93 1.26 9.48
C GLY A 356 -24.23 0.41 8.25
N GLN A 357 -24.67 1.04 7.15
CA GLN A 357 -24.92 0.34 5.89
C GLN A 357 -23.66 -0.32 5.33
N GLN A 358 -22.49 0.32 5.42
CA GLN A 358 -21.23 -0.25 4.97
C GLN A 358 -20.80 -1.43 5.83
N ASN A 359 -21.03 -1.38 7.14
CA ASN A 359 -20.78 -2.50 8.04
C ASN A 359 -21.69 -3.69 7.73
N ASP A 360 -22.99 -3.45 7.47
CA ASP A 360 -23.93 -4.51 7.11
C ASP A 360 -23.60 -5.15 5.75
N LEU A 361 -23.19 -4.34 4.77
CA LEU A 361 -22.66 -4.83 3.49
C LEU A 361 -21.43 -5.72 3.69
N ASN A 362 -20.49 -5.29 4.53
CA ASN A 362 -19.30 -6.08 4.84
C ASN A 362 -19.67 -7.42 5.51
N GLN A 363 -20.62 -7.43 6.45
CA GLN A 363 -21.11 -8.66 7.08
C GLN A 363 -21.80 -9.59 6.09
N SER A 364 -22.60 -9.04 5.16
CA SER A 364 -23.22 -9.82 4.09
C SER A 364 -22.18 -10.41 3.13
N ILE A 365 -21.14 -9.66 2.75
CA ILE A 365 -20.04 -10.16 1.92
C ILE A 365 -19.31 -11.31 2.64
N ILE A 366 -19.00 -11.17 3.93
CA ILE A 366 -18.36 -12.23 4.72
C ILE A 366 -19.24 -13.49 4.77
N THR A 367 -20.55 -13.31 4.91
CA THR A 367 -21.52 -14.43 4.94
C THR A 367 -21.58 -15.14 3.59
N ASN A 368 -21.70 -14.38 2.50
CA ASN A 368 -21.71 -14.93 1.13
C ASN A 368 -20.40 -15.66 0.79
N ILE A 369 -19.26 -15.13 1.23
CA ILE A 369 -17.95 -15.79 1.06
C ILE A 369 -17.91 -17.12 1.82
N LYS A 370 -18.42 -17.17 3.06
CA LYS A 370 -18.50 -18.42 3.82
C LYS A 370 -19.38 -19.45 3.12
N GLU A 371 -20.56 -19.06 2.64
CA GLU A 371 -21.45 -19.97 1.90
C GLU A 371 -20.80 -20.48 0.62
N LEU A 372 -20.09 -19.63 -0.13
CA LEU A 372 -19.35 -20.05 -1.33
C LEU A 372 -18.22 -21.02 -1.00
N VAL A 373 -17.47 -20.78 0.08
CA VAL A 373 -16.41 -21.69 0.53
C VAL A 373 -16.99 -23.05 0.90
N ASP A 374 -18.09 -23.08 1.63
CA ASP A 374 -18.76 -24.31 2.04
C ASP A 374 -19.30 -25.11 0.84
N LEU A 375 -19.86 -24.39 -0.15
CA LEU A 375 -20.34 -24.98 -1.40
C LEU A 375 -19.18 -25.57 -2.24
N VAL A 376 -18.05 -24.86 -2.34
CA VAL A 376 -16.85 -25.35 -3.03
C VAL A 376 -16.26 -26.57 -2.32
N GLN A 377 -16.20 -26.54 -0.99
CA GLN A 377 -15.68 -27.67 -0.20
C GLN A 377 -16.55 -28.92 -0.42
N LYS A 378 -17.87 -28.79 -0.30
CA LYS A 378 -18.82 -29.89 -0.54
C LYS A 378 -18.75 -30.41 -1.97
N ASN A 379 -18.59 -29.53 -2.96
CA ASN A 379 -18.47 -29.94 -4.36
C ASN A 379 -17.15 -30.69 -4.62
N ASN A 380 -16.04 -30.25 -4.01
CA ASN A 380 -14.75 -30.95 -4.09
C ASN A 380 -14.79 -32.33 -3.41
N GLU A 381 -15.44 -32.45 -2.25
CA GLU A 381 -15.62 -33.75 -1.57
C GLU A 381 -16.44 -34.72 -2.44
N THR A 382 -17.53 -34.23 -3.05
CA THR A 382 -18.39 -35.02 -3.94
C THR A 382 -17.62 -35.46 -5.21
N ASN A 383 -16.87 -34.55 -5.83
CA ASN A 383 -16.04 -34.88 -6.99
C ASN A 383 -14.94 -35.89 -6.64
N SER A 384 -14.29 -35.74 -5.48
CA SER A 384 -13.26 -36.68 -5.04
C SER A 384 -13.83 -38.08 -4.80
N GLN A 385 -15.03 -38.18 -4.20
CA GLN A 385 -15.72 -39.47 -4.04
C GLN A 385 -16.10 -40.07 -5.40
N GLY A 386 -16.66 -39.27 -6.30
CA GLY A 386 -17.01 -39.72 -7.65
C GLY A 386 -15.80 -40.22 -8.45
N LEU A 387 -14.64 -39.58 -8.32
CA LEU A 387 -13.41 -40.02 -8.98
C LEU A 387 -12.90 -41.36 -8.43
N VAL A 388 -12.99 -41.56 -7.11
CA VAL A 388 -12.59 -42.82 -6.46
C VAL A 388 -13.51 -43.96 -6.89
N GLU A 389 -14.83 -43.75 -6.89
CA GLU A 389 -15.80 -44.75 -7.34
C GLU A 389 -15.59 -45.12 -8.82
N ALA A 390 -15.39 -44.12 -9.70
CA ALA A 390 -15.12 -44.36 -11.11
C ALA A 390 -13.80 -45.13 -11.32
N SER A 391 -12.74 -44.75 -10.61
CA SER A 391 -11.44 -45.45 -10.65
C SER A 391 -11.55 -46.91 -10.21
N GLN A 392 -12.35 -47.17 -9.16
CA GLN A 392 -12.55 -48.51 -8.63
C GLN A 392 -13.41 -49.37 -9.56
N ALA A 393 -14.43 -48.79 -10.20
CA ALA A 393 -15.22 -49.44 -11.23
C ALA A 393 -14.39 -49.80 -12.48
N ILE A 394 -13.53 -48.88 -12.94
CA ILE A 394 -12.60 -49.12 -14.06
C ILE A 394 -11.62 -50.24 -13.70
N SER A 395 -11.04 -50.22 -12.50
CA SER A 395 -10.13 -51.28 -12.03
C SER A 395 -10.81 -52.65 -12.01
N GLN A 396 -12.07 -52.73 -11.56
CA GLN A 396 -12.83 -53.98 -11.57
C GLN A 396 -13.14 -54.46 -13.00
N GLN A 397 -13.46 -53.55 -13.92
CA GLN A 397 -13.66 -53.89 -15.33
C GLN A 397 -12.37 -54.38 -15.99
N LEU A 398 -11.24 -53.71 -15.76
CA LEU A 398 -9.94 -54.14 -16.26
C LEU A 398 -9.55 -55.52 -15.73
N ASN A 399 -9.79 -55.78 -14.44
CA ASN A 399 -9.53 -57.08 -13.86
C ASN A 399 -10.42 -58.18 -14.46
N LYS A 400 -11.72 -57.91 -14.64
CA LYS A 400 -12.62 -58.85 -15.35
C LYS A 400 -12.19 -59.09 -16.80
N ALA A 401 -11.75 -58.05 -17.50
CA ALA A 401 -11.27 -58.17 -18.87
C ALA A 401 -9.97 -59.00 -18.94
N ALA A 402 -9.05 -58.81 -17.98
CA ALA A 402 -7.82 -59.60 -17.88
C ALA A 402 -8.11 -61.09 -17.64
N VAL A 403 -9.01 -61.42 -16.70
CA VAL A 403 -9.42 -62.81 -16.44
C VAL A 403 -10.06 -63.45 -17.67
N SER A 404 -10.94 -62.72 -18.37
CA SER A 404 -11.57 -63.24 -19.59
C SER A 404 -10.56 -63.43 -20.73
N LEU A 405 -9.55 -62.56 -20.83
CA LEU A 405 -8.47 -62.71 -21.79
C LEU A 405 -7.62 -63.94 -21.49
N GLU A 406 -7.28 -64.17 -20.22
CA GLU A 406 -6.54 -65.35 -19.77
C GLU A 406 -7.29 -66.65 -20.06
N GLU A 407 -8.61 -66.66 -19.84
CA GLU A 407 -9.48 -67.79 -20.18
C GLU A 407 -9.50 -68.06 -21.70
N LYS A 408 -9.54 -66.99 -22.53
CA LYS A 408 -9.43 -67.13 -23.99
C LYS A 408 -8.07 -67.63 -24.44
N VAL A 409 -6.97 -67.15 -23.86
CA VAL A 409 -5.61 -67.63 -24.16
C VAL A 409 -5.50 -69.11 -23.83
N THR A 410 -5.98 -69.52 -22.66
CA THR A 410 -5.99 -70.94 -22.24
C THR A 410 -6.82 -71.81 -23.22
N SER A 411 -7.97 -71.31 -23.69
CA SER A 411 -8.79 -72.03 -24.67
C SER A 411 -8.13 -72.14 -26.05
N LEU A 412 -7.34 -71.12 -26.44
CA LEU A 412 -6.58 -71.11 -27.69
C LEU A 412 -5.41 -72.09 -27.62
N GLU A 413 -4.72 -72.17 -26.49
CA GLU A 413 -3.68 -73.18 -26.26
C GLU A 413 -4.25 -74.60 -26.35
N ALA A 414 -5.39 -74.86 -25.71
CA ALA A 414 -6.08 -76.15 -25.81
C ALA A 414 -6.51 -76.49 -27.24
N SER A 415 -6.97 -75.48 -28.00
CA SER A 415 -7.35 -75.65 -29.41
C SER A 415 -6.11 -75.93 -30.30
N SER A 416 -5.00 -75.25 -30.03
CA SER A 416 -3.71 -75.49 -30.69
C SER A 416 -3.21 -76.92 -30.45
N ALA A 417 -3.34 -77.42 -29.22
CA ALA A 417 -2.99 -78.80 -28.87
C ALA A 417 -3.85 -79.82 -29.66
N ARG A 418 -5.16 -79.58 -29.80
CA ARG A 418 -6.04 -80.43 -30.63
C ARG A 418 -5.67 -80.41 -32.12
N ILE A 419 -5.23 -79.27 -32.65
CA ILE A 419 -4.74 -79.18 -34.03
C ILE A 419 -3.47 -80.02 -34.20
N ALA A 420 -2.57 -80.02 -33.21
CA ALA A 420 -1.39 -80.88 -33.22
C ALA A 420 -1.77 -82.38 -33.19
N GLU A 421 -2.76 -82.77 -32.39
CA GLU A 421 -3.29 -84.14 -32.39
C GLU A 421 -3.91 -84.53 -33.75
N LEU A 422 -4.72 -83.66 -34.35
CA LEU A 422 -5.30 -83.91 -35.68
C LEU A 422 -4.21 -84.11 -36.75
N LYS A 423 -3.13 -83.35 -36.69
CA LYS A 423 -1.97 -83.53 -37.58
C LYS A 423 -1.31 -84.89 -37.39
N SER A 424 -1.20 -85.36 -36.15
CA SER A 424 -0.67 -86.70 -35.85
C SER A 424 -1.60 -87.81 -36.36
N LEU A 425 -2.91 -87.61 -36.26
CA LEU A 425 -3.91 -88.54 -36.76
C LEU A 425 -3.89 -88.62 -38.29
N GLN A 426 -3.77 -87.47 -38.96
CA GLN A 426 -3.58 -87.41 -40.42
C GLN A 426 -2.33 -88.19 -40.84
N SER A 427 -1.20 -88.00 -40.16
CA SER A 427 0.04 -88.74 -40.45
C SER A 427 -0.12 -90.25 -40.25
N ASN A 428 -0.87 -90.66 -39.22
CA ASN A 428 -1.19 -92.08 -39.01
C ASN A 428 -2.12 -92.63 -40.10
N LEU A 429 -3.10 -91.84 -40.54
CA LEU A 429 -3.98 -92.18 -41.66
C LEU A 429 -3.20 -92.34 -42.97
N GLU A 430 -2.25 -91.44 -43.26
CA GLU A 430 -1.35 -91.56 -44.41
C GLU A 430 -0.55 -92.87 -44.37
N LYS A 431 0.00 -93.24 -43.20
CA LYS A 431 0.69 -94.52 -43.02
C LYS A 431 -0.25 -95.73 -43.24
N ILE A 432 -1.50 -95.66 -42.78
CA ILE A 432 -2.48 -96.73 -42.99
C ILE A 432 -2.83 -96.85 -44.48
N VAL A 433 -3.00 -95.74 -45.19
CA VAL A 433 -3.24 -95.72 -46.63
C VAL A 433 -2.04 -96.28 -47.40
N GLU A 434 -0.81 -95.98 -46.98
CA GLU A 434 0.42 -96.56 -47.53
C GLU A 434 0.48 -98.09 -47.35
N VAL A 435 0.09 -98.59 -46.16
CA VAL A 435 -0.02 -100.03 -45.91
C VAL A 435 -1.12 -100.69 -46.75
N LEU A 436 -2.26 -100.02 -46.95
CA LEU A 436 -3.33 -100.51 -47.82
C LEU A 436 -2.90 -100.53 -49.30
N HIS A 437 -2.08 -99.58 -49.74
CA HIS A 437 -1.49 -99.61 -51.08
C HIS A 437 -0.59 -100.85 -51.27
N ASN A 438 0.15 -101.24 -50.23
CA ASN A 438 0.95 -102.47 -50.23
C ASN A 438 0.11 -103.77 -50.23
N VAL A 439 -1.20 -103.71 -49.95
CA VAL A 439 -2.11 -104.86 -50.15
C VAL A 439 -2.32 -105.15 -51.65
N GLY A 440 -2.18 -104.13 -52.52
CA GLY A 440 -2.15 -104.34 -53.97
C GLY A 440 -0.95 -105.19 -54.44
N ASP A 441 0.14 -105.21 -53.68
CA ASP A 441 1.27 -106.10 -53.97
C ASP A 441 0.99 -107.55 -53.55
N ILE A 442 0.10 -107.79 -52.58
CA ILE A 442 -0.38 -109.13 -52.22
C ILE A 442 -1.17 -109.73 -53.39
N GLU A 443 -1.99 -108.93 -54.08
CA GLU A 443 -2.72 -109.36 -55.28
C GLU A 443 -1.76 -109.78 -56.41
N LYS A 444 -0.67 -109.01 -56.63
CA LYS A 444 0.39 -109.40 -57.57
C LYS A 444 1.10 -110.69 -57.16
N THR A 445 1.37 -110.91 -55.89
CA THR A 445 1.99 -112.17 -55.44
C THR A 445 1.08 -113.38 -55.62
N LEU A 446 -0.23 -113.21 -55.46
CA LEU A 446 -1.23 -114.25 -55.70
C LEU A 446 -1.32 -114.61 -57.18
N VAL A 447 -1.28 -113.63 -58.08
CA VAL A 447 -1.18 -113.86 -59.54
C VAL A 447 0.13 -114.59 -59.89
N ASN A 448 1.25 -114.21 -59.28
CA ASN A 448 2.55 -114.88 -59.49
C ASN A 448 2.56 -116.34 -59.00
N ILE A 449 1.85 -116.63 -57.90
CA ILE A 449 1.67 -118.00 -57.39
C ILE A 449 0.77 -118.80 -58.36
N GLN A 450 -0.30 -118.20 -58.87
CA GLN A 450 -1.17 -118.80 -59.88
C GLN A 450 -0.37 -119.17 -61.15
N ASP A 451 0.44 -118.26 -61.68
CA ASP A 451 1.29 -118.49 -62.87
C ASP A 451 2.32 -119.61 -62.63
N LYS A 452 2.90 -119.68 -61.42
CA LYS A 452 3.81 -120.78 -61.05
C LYS A 452 3.09 -122.12 -60.98
N ILE A 453 1.84 -122.17 -60.54
CA ILE A 453 1.03 -123.41 -60.54
C ILE A 453 0.74 -123.85 -61.99
N THR A 454 0.43 -122.92 -62.89
CA THR A 454 0.22 -123.22 -64.32
C THR A 454 1.48 -123.78 -65.00
N ASN A 455 2.67 -123.31 -64.60
CA ASN A 455 3.95 -123.80 -65.12
C ASN A 455 4.34 -125.22 -64.63
N ILE A 456 3.76 -125.73 -63.55
CA ILE A 456 4.06 -127.08 -63.02
C ILE A 456 3.16 -128.16 -63.67
N GLN A 457 2.08 -127.75 -64.33
CA GLN A 457 1.11 -128.63 -64.99
C GLN A 457 1.70 -129.54 -66.10
N PRO A 458 2.62 -129.09 -66.99
CA PRO A 458 3.21 -129.97 -68.00
C PRO A 458 4.16 -131.03 -67.39
N THR A 459 4.87 -130.72 -66.30
CA THR A 459 5.74 -131.68 -65.59
C THR A 459 4.96 -132.81 -64.91
N LEU A 460 3.72 -132.56 -64.46
CA LEU A 460 2.83 -133.59 -63.93
C LEU A 460 2.24 -134.50 -65.04
N GLN A 461 2.14 -134.00 -66.27
CA GLN A 461 1.69 -134.78 -67.43
C GLN A 461 2.77 -135.72 -68.01
N ASP A 462 4.05 -135.42 -67.78
CA ASP A 462 5.16 -136.24 -68.27
C ASP A 462 5.50 -137.44 -67.35
N LEU A 463 5.02 -137.41 -66.10
CA LEU A 463 5.15 -138.50 -65.13
C LEU A 463 4.07 -139.59 -65.26
N SER A 464 3.06 -139.40 -66.11
CA SER A 464 1.90 -140.31 -66.22
C SER A 464 1.93 -141.29 -67.41
N LYS A 465 3.06 -141.41 -68.14
CA LYS A 465 3.21 -142.36 -69.26
C LYS A 465 3.96 -143.65 -68.84
N PRO A 466 3.45 -144.85 -69.19
CA PRO A 466 3.95 -146.13 -68.69
C PRO A 466 5.31 -146.53 -69.32
N ARG A 467 6.30 -146.89 -68.49
CA ARG A 467 7.61 -147.40 -68.95
C ARG A 467 7.62 -148.93 -68.95
N VAL A 468 7.88 -149.51 -70.12
CA VAL A 468 8.11 -150.94 -70.36
C VAL A 468 9.56 -151.28 -70.04
N ILE A 469 9.80 -152.20 -69.10
CA ILE A 469 11.13 -152.72 -68.76
C ILE A 469 11.37 -153.96 -69.62
N ARG A 470 12.39 -153.93 -70.48
CA ARG A 470 12.81 -155.03 -71.37
C ARG A 470 14.11 -155.61 -70.81
N LEU A 471 14.09 -156.86 -70.36
CA LEU A 471 15.28 -157.62 -69.96
C LEU A 471 16.07 -158.00 -71.22
N VAL A 472 17.36 -157.63 -71.26
CA VAL A 472 18.32 -158.10 -72.26
C VAL A 472 19.47 -158.73 -71.49
N GLU A 473 19.57 -160.04 -71.64
CA GLU A 473 20.64 -160.91 -71.16
C GLU A 473 21.86 -160.72 -72.08
N GLN A 474 23.02 -160.45 -71.50
CA GLN A 474 24.29 -160.36 -72.22
C GLN A 474 25.27 -161.34 -71.57
N ILE A 475 25.70 -162.31 -72.37
CA ILE A 475 26.52 -163.47 -72.02
C ILE A 475 28.02 -163.11 -72.10
N ASP A 476 28.70 -163.38 -70.98
CA ASP A 476 30.09 -163.78 -70.70
C ASP A 476 31.31 -163.11 -71.38
N ASN A 477 32.05 -162.31 -70.58
CA ASN A 477 33.43 -162.60 -70.10
C ASN A 477 33.95 -161.50 -69.16
#